data_AF-A0A920R628-F1
#
_entry.id   AF-A0A920R628-F1
#
_cell.length_a   1.000
_cell.length_b   1.000
_cell.length_c   1.000
_cell.angle_alpha   90.00
_cell.angle_beta   90.00
_cell.angle_gamma   90.00
#
_symmetry.space_group_name_H-M   'P 1'
#
loop_
_entity.id
_entity.type
_entity.pdbx_description
1 polymer ?
#
loop_
_entity_poly.entity_id
_entity_poly.type
_entity_poly.pdbx_seq_one_letter_code
_entity_poly.pdbx_strand_id
1 'polypeptide(L)'
;MSWVAADAFAKSKGGALVKIDSFQENFFVKNLMSSTETSAADGGGSNYFWMGATDITQEGDWTWSNGEKLNEASVSGRPLWGNGQGHGAGYSEPDNFNDMQDCLAMGVTGWPTSNPGVFYGAAGQWNDLNCSNLLSFAIEYTVDASFSNNILHIDNLKVGEQTYWATLFLEECEAICFKIIDAGDTNYPVTKIFSEFF
;
A
#
# COMPACT_ATOMS: atom_id res chain seq x y z
N MET A 1 -0.57 -8.81 11.28
CA MET A 1 -0.42 -10.10 10.56
C MET A 1 1.00 -10.18 10.02
N SER A 2 1.53 -11.37 9.73
CA SER A 2 2.75 -11.46 8.89
C SER A 2 2.45 -10.87 7.51
N TRP A 3 3.48 -10.46 6.77
CA TRP A 3 3.28 -9.81 5.47
C TRP A 3 2.49 -10.70 4.50
N VAL A 4 2.89 -11.98 4.37
CA VAL A 4 2.21 -12.96 3.50
C VAL A 4 0.75 -13.15 3.90
N ALA A 5 0.45 -13.18 5.21
CA ALA A 5 -0.92 -13.31 5.68
C ALA A 5 -1.74 -12.03 5.45
N ALA A 6 -1.12 -10.85 5.58
CA ALA A 6 -1.75 -9.56 5.30
C ALA A 6 -2.08 -9.40 3.81
N ASP A 7 -1.16 -9.77 2.92
CA ASP A 7 -1.35 -9.75 1.47
C ASP A 7 -2.46 -10.72 1.03
N ALA A 8 -2.44 -11.96 1.53
CA ALA A 8 -3.52 -12.92 1.28
C ALA A 8 -4.87 -12.41 1.82
N PHE A 9 -4.89 -11.78 2.99
CA PHE A 9 -6.10 -11.19 3.56
C PHE A 9 -6.62 -10.04 2.71
N ALA A 10 -5.76 -9.11 2.27
CA ALA A 10 -6.13 -8.01 1.38
C ALA A 10 -6.76 -8.52 0.08
N LYS A 11 -6.13 -9.51 -0.56
CA LYS A 11 -6.64 -10.18 -1.77
C LYS A 11 -7.99 -10.84 -1.52
N SER A 12 -8.18 -11.50 -0.38
CA SER A 12 -9.47 -12.10 0.01
C SER A 12 -10.59 -11.07 0.21
N LYS A 13 -10.23 -9.80 0.43
CA LYS A 13 -11.16 -8.67 0.52
C LYS A 13 -11.35 -7.93 -0.80
N GLY A 14 -10.79 -8.43 -1.90
CA GLY A 14 -10.91 -7.81 -3.23
C GLY A 14 -10.02 -6.58 -3.42
N GLY A 15 -9.00 -6.41 -2.58
CA GLY A 15 -8.02 -5.33 -2.70
C GLY A 15 -6.59 -5.86 -2.66
N ALA A 16 -5.63 -4.95 -2.52
CA ALA A 16 -4.22 -5.26 -2.33
C ALA A 16 -3.69 -4.55 -1.08
N LEU A 17 -2.55 -4.99 -0.56
CA LEU A 17 -1.81 -4.12 0.36
C LEU A 17 -1.43 -2.83 -0.37
N VAL A 18 -1.49 -1.72 0.36
CA VAL A 18 -1.30 -0.39 -0.23
C VAL A 18 -0.01 -0.27 -1.05
N LYS A 19 -0.15 0.22 -2.27
CA LYS A 19 0.92 0.65 -3.15
C LYS A 19 1.02 2.18 -3.06
N ILE A 20 2.21 2.72 -3.28
CA ILE A 20 2.41 4.18 -3.29
C ILE A 20 2.88 4.57 -4.69
N ASP A 21 2.06 5.36 -5.36
CA ASP A 21 2.26 5.87 -6.71
C ASP A 21 2.64 7.36 -6.72
N SER A 22 2.53 8.06 -5.58
CA SER A 22 2.97 9.46 -5.46
C SER A 22 3.43 9.87 -4.07
N PHE A 23 4.19 10.96 -3.99
CA PHE A 23 4.54 11.61 -2.72
C PHE A 23 3.30 12.01 -1.88
N GLN A 24 2.26 12.53 -2.53
CA GLN A 24 1.02 12.94 -1.88
C GLN A 24 0.31 11.74 -1.25
N GLU A 25 0.29 10.62 -1.95
CA GLU A 25 -0.24 9.37 -1.44
C GLU A 25 0.58 8.85 -0.25
N ASN A 26 1.92 8.88 -0.34
CA ASN A 26 2.79 8.52 0.78
C ASN A 26 2.43 9.31 2.05
N PHE A 27 2.22 10.63 1.91
CA PHE A 27 1.81 11.50 3.01
C PHE A 27 0.40 11.20 3.52
N PHE A 28 -0.55 10.95 2.61
CA PHE A 28 -1.92 10.58 2.94
C PHE A 28 -1.96 9.28 3.74
N VAL A 29 -1.33 8.21 3.24
CA VAL A 29 -1.30 6.89 3.87
C VAL A 29 -0.60 6.94 5.23
N LYS A 30 0.51 7.68 5.34
CA LYS A 30 1.17 7.91 6.64
C LYS A 30 0.22 8.53 7.68
N ASN A 31 -0.62 9.48 7.28
CA ASN A 31 -1.55 10.14 8.20
C ASN A 31 -2.75 9.26 8.52
N LEU A 32 -3.28 8.54 7.52
CA LEU A 32 -4.32 7.54 7.69
C LEU A 32 -3.92 6.49 8.73
N MET A 33 -2.66 6.04 8.68
CA MET A 33 -2.12 5.00 9.56
C MET A 33 -1.43 5.55 10.82
N SER A 34 -1.54 6.85 11.10
CA SER A 34 -0.77 7.52 12.16
C SER A 34 -1.01 6.98 13.59
N SER A 35 -2.14 6.33 13.84
CA SER A 35 -2.46 5.68 15.12
C SER A 35 -2.02 4.21 15.21
N THR A 36 -1.16 3.75 14.30
CA THR A 36 -0.64 2.37 14.33
C THR A 36 0.25 2.15 15.55
N GLU A 37 -0.01 1.06 16.27
CA GLU A 37 0.72 0.67 17.49
C GLU A 37 1.58 -0.60 17.33
N THR A 38 1.49 -1.27 16.18
CA THR A 38 2.33 -2.45 15.92
C THR A 38 3.76 -2.02 15.63
N SER A 39 4.74 -2.72 16.22
CA SER A 39 6.16 -2.37 16.13
C SER A 39 7.00 -3.54 15.63
N ALA A 40 8.17 -3.25 15.07
CA ALA A 40 9.15 -4.25 14.63
C ALA A 40 10.52 -3.98 15.26
N ALA A 41 11.09 -4.99 15.93
CA ALA A 41 12.35 -4.84 16.66
C ALA A 41 13.57 -4.75 15.73
N ASP A 42 13.53 -5.48 14.62
CA ASP A 42 14.50 -5.46 13.52
C ASP A 42 14.46 -4.16 12.70
N GLY A 43 13.38 -3.36 12.83
CA GLY A 43 13.29 -1.98 12.34
C GLY A 43 13.61 -0.91 13.38
N GLY A 44 14.45 -1.21 14.37
CA GLY A 44 14.76 -0.24 15.43
C GLY A 44 13.60 0.07 16.40
N GLY A 45 12.59 -0.79 16.45
CA GLY A 45 11.51 -0.76 17.45
C GLY A 45 10.44 0.31 17.23
N SER A 46 10.42 0.97 16.06
CA SER A 46 9.38 1.96 15.73
C SER A 46 8.05 1.29 15.41
N ASN A 47 6.99 2.10 15.33
CA ASN A 47 5.68 1.66 14.89
C ASN A 47 5.60 1.63 13.37
N TYR A 48 5.11 0.52 12.82
CA TYR A 48 5.07 0.23 11.39
C TYR A 48 3.76 -0.41 10.97
N PHE A 49 3.42 -0.23 9.71
CA PHE A 49 2.40 -1.04 9.01
C PHE A 49 2.96 -1.56 7.69
N TRP A 50 2.46 -2.72 7.25
CA TRP A 50 2.84 -3.32 5.97
C TRP A 50 2.32 -2.53 4.78
N MET A 51 3.16 -2.47 3.75
CA MET A 51 2.83 -2.03 2.39
C MET A 51 2.96 -3.20 1.42
N GLY A 52 2.51 -3.01 0.18
CA GLY A 52 2.38 -4.10 -0.79
C GLY A 52 3.65 -4.54 -1.51
N ALA A 53 4.84 -4.06 -1.17
CA ALA A 53 6.07 -4.49 -1.84
C ALA A 53 6.89 -5.50 -1.04
N THR A 54 7.62 -6.35 -1.77
CA THR A 54 8.57 -7.34 -1.25
C THR A 54 9.65 -7.61 -2.29
N ASP A 55 10.84 -8.01 -1.86
CA ASP A 55 11.92 -8.54 -2.69
C ASP A 55 12.30 -9.99 -2.32
N ILE A 56 11.42 -10.71 -1.60
CA ILE A 56 11.61 -12.12 -1.16
C ILE A 56 11.98 -13.10 -2.28
N THR A 57 11.66 -12.76 -3.53
CA THR A 57 12.02 -13.58 -4.71
C THR A 57 13.46 -13.36 -5.14
N GLN A 58 13.95 -12.12 -5.03
CA GLN A 58 15.29 -11.72 -5.43
C GLN A 58 15.69 -10.44 -4.68
N GLU A 59 16.64 -10.58 -3.76
CA GLU A 59 17.23 -9.49 -2.98
C GLU A 59 17.54 -8.25 -3.84
N GLY A 60 17.03 -7.10 -3.40
CA GLY A 60 17.19 -5.82 -4.07
C GLY A 60 16.29 -5.59 -5.29
N ASP A 61 15.47 -6.57 -5.69
CA ASP A 61 14.45 -6.42 -6.74
C ASP A 61 13.04 -6.32 -6.14
N TRP A 62 12.74 -5.13 -5.60
CA TRP A 62 11.45 -4.83 -4.98
C TRP A 62 10.31 -4.83 -5.98
N THR A 63 9.26 -5.60 -5.69
CA THR A 63 8.05 -5.71 -6.51
C THR A 63 6.79 -5.52 -5.67
N TRP A 64 5.83 -4.75 -6.19
CA TRP A 64 4.50 -4.61 -5.61
C TRP A 64 3.70 -5.91 -5.80
N SER A 65 2.65 -6.13 -4.99
CA SER A 65 1.79 -7.33 -5.07
C SER A 65 1.13 -7.56 -6.43
N ASN A 66 1.05 -6.54 -7.30
CA ASN A 66 0.55 -6.63 -8.68
C ASN A 66 1.63 -7.03 -9.71
N GLY A 67 2.88 -7.21 -9.27
CA GLY A 67 4.03 -7.58 -10.10
C GLY A 67 4.79 -6.39 -10.70
N GLU A 68 4.35 -5.16 -10.48
CA GLU A 68 5.09 -3.98 -10.93
C GLU A 68 6.36 -3.78 -10.09
N LYS A 69 7.46 -3.41 -10.74
CA LYS A 69 8.69 -3.05 -10.03
C LYS A 69 8.49 -1.78 -9.23
N LEU A 70 8.96 -1.77 -7.98
CA LEU A 70 9.02 -0.57 -7.18
C LEU A 70 10.15 0.32 -7.71
N ASN A 71 9.80 1.55 -8.07
CA ASN A 71 10.74 2.60 -8.46
C ASN A 71 10.47 3.84 -7.62
N GLU A 72 11.23 4.03 -6.54
CA GLU A 72 11.08 5.17 -5.63
C GLU A 72 11.15 6.52 -6.37
N ALA A 73 12.04 6.64 -7.36
CA ALA A 73 12.26 7.88 -8.08
C ALA A 73 11.05 8.30 -8.95
N SER A 74 10.15 7.38 -9.31
CA SER A 74 8.89 7.73 -9.98
C SER A 74 7.80 8.19 -9.00
N VAL A 75 7.93 7.85 -7.72
CA VAL A 75 6.98 8.21 -6.67
C VAL A 75 7.31 9.59 -6.09
N SER A 76 8.59 9.86 -5.84
CA SER A 76 9.05 11.04 -5.11
C SER A 76 10.45 11.49 -5.53
N GLY A 77 10.67 12.81 -5.58
CA GLY A 77 12.00 13.41 -5.69
C GLY A 77 12.76 13.51 -4.35
N ARG A 78 12.18 12.97 -3.28
CA ARG A 78 12.76 12.88 -1.93
C ARG A 78 12.89 11.41 -1.54
N PRO A 79 13.90 11.04 -0.74
CA PRO A 79 14.03 9.69 -0.21
C PRO A 79 12.79 9.28 0.58
N LEU A 80 12.19 8.19 0.15
CA LEU A 80 11.13 7.46 0.82
C LEU A 80 11.71 6.36 1.68
N TRP A 81 12.77 5.67 1.26
CA TRP A 81 13.52 4.80 2.17
C TRP A 81 14.15 5.61 3.32
N GLY A 82 14.32 4.97 4.48
CA GLY A 82 15.10 5.52 5.57
C GLY A 82 16.47 5.95 5.08
N ASN A 83 16.76 7.23 5.20
CA ASN A 83 17.93 7.87 4.60
C ASN A 83 18.83 8.53 5.64
N GLY A 84 18.72 8.08 6.89
CA GLY A 84 19.50 8.58 7.98
C GLY A 84 20.93 8.05 7.99
N GLN A 85 21.67 8.43 9.03
CA GLN A 85 23.06 7.99 9.20
C GLN A 85 23.06 6.53 9.70
N GLY A 86 23.12 5.57 8.77
CA GLY A 86 23.16 4.13 9.06
C GLY A 86 23.78 3.32 7.92
N HIS A 87 24.17 2.08 8.21
CA HIS A 87 24.55 0.91 7.36
C HIS A 87 25.32 1.08 6.02
N GLY A 88 25.77 2.28 5.62
CA GLY A 88 26.56 2.50 4.40
C GLY A 88 26.75 3.97 4.03
N ALA A 89 27.31 4.20 2.83
CA ALA A 89 27.52 5.55 2.30
C ALA A 89 26.21 6.15 1.74
N GLY A 90 25.40 6.73 2.63
CA GLY A 90 24.36 7.70 2.26
C GLY A 90 22.91 7.26 2.39
N TYR A 91 22.62 5.99 2.70
CA TYR A 91 21.28 5.48 2.97
C TYR A 91 21.34 4.42 4.06
N SER A 92 20.33 4.41 4.94
CA SER A 92 20.22 3.43 6.01
C SER A 92 19.28 2.29 5.68
N GLU A 93 18.48 2.39 4.61
CA GLU A 93 17.50 1.39 4.17
C GLU A 93 17.42 1.35 2.62
N PRO A 94 16.98 0.24 2.01
CA PRO A 94 16.88 -1.06 2.65
C PRO A 94 18.28 -1.61 2.97
N ASP A 95 18.46 -2.17 4.16
CA ASP A 95 19.78 -2.67 4.62
C ASP A 95 19.87 -4.19 4.74
N ASN A 96 18.75 -4.88 4.54
CA ASN A 96 18.58 -6.31 4.67
C ASN A 96 19.23 -6.87 5.95
N PHE A 97 18.85 -6.32 7.11
CA PHE A 97 19.49 -6.66 8.37
C PHE A 97 19.50 -8.19 8.63
N ASN A 98 20.71 -8.75 8.71
CA ASN A 98 21.00 -10.19 8.84
C ASN A 98 20.50 -11.08 7.69
N ASP A 99 20.34 -10.54 6.49
CA ASP A 99 19.86 -11.27 5.31
C ASP A 99 18.46 -11.88 5.54
N MET A 100 17.56 -11.13 6.20
CA MET A 100 16.24 -11.61 6.64
C MET A 100 15.08 -10.60 6.46
N GLN A 101 15.31 -9.47 5.81
CA GLN A 101 14.32 -8.39 5.71
C GLN A 101 13.90 -8.18 4.26
N ASP A 102 12.77 -8.80 3.89
CA ASP A 102 12.33 -8.80 2.49
C ASP A 102 10.95 -8.15 2.28
N CYS A 103 10.38 -7.48 3.29
CA CYS A 103 9.00 -6.98 3.26
C CYS A 103 8.89 -5.49 3.60
N LEU A 104 8.21 -4.73 2.74
CA LEU A 104 8.12 -3.29 2.82
C LEU A 104 7.17 -2.86 3.93
N ALA A 105 7.66 -2.00 4.82
CA ALA A 105 6.83 -1.30 5.79
C ALA A 105 7.10 0.20 5.80
N MET A 106 6.09 0.97 6.20
CA MET A 106 6.25 2.40 6.47
C MET A 106 6.23 2.66 7.97
N GLY A 107 7.24 3.38 8.46
CA GLY A 107 7.28 3.83 9.84
C GLY A 107 6.31 5.00 10.05
N VAL A 108 5.52 4.98 11.11
CA VAL A 108 4.65 6.11 11.51
C VAL A 108 5.29 6.99 12.59
N THR A 109 6.40 6.52 13.14
CA THR A 109 7.32 7.23 14.05
C THR A 109 8.76 7.11 13.53
N GLY A 110 9.68 7.91 14.06
CA GLY A 110 11.10 7.79 13.71
C GLY A 110 11.78 6.59 14.37
N TRP A 111 12.84 6.06 13.75
CA TRP A 111 13.65 4.96 14.27
C TRP A 111 15.17 5.27 14.19
N PRO A 112 15.99 4.68 15.07
CA PRO A 112 15.62 3.75 16.17
C PRO A 112 15.01 4.46 17.38
N THR A 113 14.03 3.81 18.03
CA THR A 113 13.36 4.35 19.22
C THR A 113 14.27 4.35 20.46
N SER A 114 15.22 3.42 20.53
CA SER A 114 16.16 3.26 21.64
C SER A 114 17.26 4.32 21.68
N ASN A 115 17.54 4.98 20.56
CA ASN A 115 18.55 6.03 20.46
C ASN A 115 18.09 7.14 19.50
N PRO A 116 17.15 8.01 19.93
CA PRO A 116 16.58 9.05 19.07
C PRO A 116 17.59 10.13 18.62
N GLY A 117 18.82 10.11 19.15
CA GLY A 117 19.92 10.97 18.70
C GLY A 117 20.62 10.48 17.42
N VAL A 118 20.37 9.23 17.02
CA VAL A 118 20.75 8.66 15.72
C VAL A 118 19.48 8.51 14.91
N PHE A 119 19.52 8.92 13.65
CA PHE A 119 18.39 8.86 12.75
C PHE A 119 18.68 7.82 11.68
N TYR A 120 17.84 6.78 11.56
CA TYR A 120 17.83 5.86 10.41
C TYR A 120 16.64 6.20 9.51
N GLY A 121 15.45 6.41 10.09
CA GLY A 121 14.34 6.95 9.30
C GLY A 121 13.31 7.70 10.11
N ALA A 122 12.51 8.49 9.38
CA ALA A 122 11.46 9.35 9.87
C ALA A 122 10.07 8.72 9.67
N ALA A 123 9.09 9.23 10.41
CA ALA A 123 7.69 8.93 10.10
C ALA A 123 7.37 9.26 8.63
N GLY A 124 6.77 8.29 7.92
CA GLY A 124 6.47 8.34 6.50
C GLY A 124 7.56 7.79 5.60
N GLN A 125 8.70 7.39 6.15
CA GLN A 125 9.73 6.67 5.40
C GLN A 125 9.54 5.15 5.48
N TRP A 126 10.15 4.48 4.53
CA TRP A 126 10.10 3.05 4.29
C TRP A 126 11.30 2.35 4.92
N ASN A 127 11.09 1.11 5.31
CA ASN A 127 12.09 0.21 5.85
C ASN A 127 11.70 -1.22 5.40
N ASP A 128 12.70 -2.04 5.14
CA ASP A 128 12.57 -3.47 4.90
C ASP A 128 12.59 -4.21 6.22
N LEU A 129 11.58 -5.03 6.47
CA LEU A 129 11.45 -5.76 7.71
C LEU A 129 11.31 -7.24 7.45
N ASN A 130 11.63 -8.03 8.47
CA ASN A 130 11.37 -9.45 8.46
C ASN A 130 9.87 -9.69 8.28
N CYS A 131 9.52 -10.39 7.20
CA CYS A 131 8.15 -10.66 6.78
C CYS A 131 7.30 -11.38 7.85
N SER A 132 7.93 -12.00 8.85
CA SER A 132 7.26 -12.67 9.96
C SER A 132 6.72 -11.73 11.06
N ASN A 133 7.14 -10.46 11.08
CA ASN A 133 6.63 -9.46 12.01
C ASN A 133 5.10 -9.33 11.92
N LEU A 134 4.45 -9.10 13.07
CA LEU A 134 2.99 -8.97 13.14
C LEU A 134 2.58 -7.51 13.14
N LEU A 135 2.41 -6.94 11.95
CA LEU A 135 2.08 -5.52 11.79
C LEU A 135 0.62 -5.29 11.35
N SER A 136 0.12 -4.08 11.61
CA SER A 136 -1.05 -3.50 10.96
C SER A 136 -0.78 -3.32 9.46
N PHE A 137 -1.83 -3.08 8.68
CA PHE A 137 -1.71 -2.86 7.24
C PHE A 137 -2.93 -2.10 6.71
N ALA A 138 -2.76 -1.43 5.57
CA ALA A 138 -3.86 -0.80 4.84
C ALA A 138 -4.17 -1.61 3.58
N ILE A 139 -5.45 -1.74 3.26
CA ILE A 139 -5.92 -2.35 2.01
C ILE A 139 -6.31 -1.22 1.07
N GLU A 140 -5.75 -1.26 -0.13
CA GLU A 140 -6.11 -0.39 -1.24
C GLU A 140 -7.07 -1.11 -2.18
N TYR A 141 -8.03 -0.34 -2.71
CA TYR A 141 -9.06 -0.83 -3.61
C TYR A 141 -9.05 0.00 -4.90
N THR A 142 -9.02 -0.67 -6.04
CA THR A 142 -9.19 -0.03 -7.34
C THR A 142 -10.58 0.59 -7.42
N VAL A 143 -10.65 1.88 -7.74
CA VAL A 143 -11.91 2.61 -7.96
C VAL A 143 -12.08 3.08 -9.39
N ASP A 144 -11.06 2.88 -10.23
CA ASP A 144 -11.08 3.29 -11.62
C ASP A 144 -12.01 2.39 -12.44
N ALA A 145 -12.65 3.00 -13.43
CA ALA A 145 -13.32 2.27 -14.49
C ALA A 145 -12.39 2.16 -15.69
N SER A 146 -12.30 0.98 -16.29
CA SER A 146 -11.54 0.77 -17.52
C SER A 146 -12.48 0.55 -18.70
N PHE A 147 -12.18 1.18 -19.84
CA PHE A 147 -12.96 1.03 -21.06
C PHE A 147 -12.07 0.54 -22.20
N SER A 148 -12.39 -0.63 -22.75
CA SER A 148 -11.69 -1.20 -23.90
C SER A 148 -12.62 -2.11 -24.69
N ASN A 149 -12.45 -2.20 -26.01
CA ASN A 149 -13.23 -3.09 -26.87
C ASN A 149 -14.76 -2.97 -26.66
N ASN A 150 -15.26 -1.74 -26.50
CA ASN A 150 -16.67 -1.43 -26.20
C ASN A 150 -17.19 -2.01 -24.88
N ILE A 151 -16.31 -2.42 -23.97
CA ILE A 151 -16.66 -2.91 -22.63
C ILE A 151 -16.13 -1.92 -21.60
N LEU A 152 -17.02 -1.42 -20.75
CA LEU A 152 -16.72 -0.67 -19.55
C LEU A 152 -16.72 -1.62 -18.36
N HIS A 153 -15.57 -1.80 -17.73
CA HIS A 153 -15.44 -2.52 -16.47
C HIS A 153 -15.33 -1.52 -15.32
N ILE A 154 -16.16 -1.71 -14.29
CA ILE A 154 -16.20 -0.88 -13.10
C ILE A 154 -16.00 -1.80 -11.90
N ASP A 155 -14.85 -1.70 -11.25
CA ASP A 155 -14.53 -2.53 -10.08
C ASP A 155 -15.33 -2.11 -8.83
N ASN A 156 -15.61 -0.81 -8.70
CA ASN A 156 -16.30 -0.24 -7.54
C ASN A 156 -17.42 0.74 -7.93
N LEU A 157 -18.59 0.20 -8.22
CA LEU A 157 -19.83 0.93 -8.48
C LEU A 157 -20.67 1.02 -7.19
N LYS A 158 -20.85 2.23 -6.65
CA LYS A 158 -21.73 2.47 -5.51
C LYS A 158 -23.16 2.76 -5.97
N VAL A 159 -24.12 1.96 -5.52
CA VAL A 159 -25.57 2.17 -5.74
C VAL A 159 -26.27 2.24 -4.38
N GLY A 160 -26.62 3.47 -3.97
CA GLY A 160 -27.14 3.71 -2.63
C GLY A 160 -26.09 3.38 -1.56
N GLU A 161 -26.42 2.42 -0.67
CA GLU A 161 -25.52 1.96 0.40
C GLU A 161 -24.72 0.69 0.03
N GLN A 162 -24.97 0.11 -1.14
CA GLN A 162 -24.31 -1.10 -1.61
C GLN A 162 -23.25 -0.78 -2.65
N THR A 163 -22.25 -1.65 -2.74
CA THR A 163 -21.13 -1.58 -3.67
C THR A 163 -21.13 -2.82 -4.53
N TYR A 164 -20.94 -2.63 -5.83
CA TYR A 164 -20.99 -3.66 -6.86
C TYR A 164 -19.77 -3.54 -7.77
N TRP A 165 -19.41 -4.62 -8.45
CA TRP A 165 -18.65 -4.54 -9.68
C TRP A 165 -19.63 -4.71 -10.85
N ALA A 166 -19.33 -4.10 -11.98
CA ALA A 166 -20.17 -4.18 -13.16
C ALA A 166 -19.34 -4.19 -14.44
N THR A 167 -19.77 -5.00 -15.39
CA THR A 167 -19.30 -4.98 -16.77
C THR A 167 -20.44 -4.53 -17.67
N LEU A 168 -20.22 -3.46 -18.42
CA LEU A 168 -21.22 -2.87 -19.30
C LEU A 168 -20.72 -2.84 -20.74
N PHE A 169 -21.58 -3.21 -21.68
CA PHE A 169 -21.30 -3.12 -23.11
C PHE A 169 -21.84 -1.81 -23.68
N LEU A 170 -21.03 -1.09 -24.44
CA LEU A 170 -21.44 0.09 -25.19
C LEU A 170 -22.29 -0.34 -26.39
N GLU A 171 -23.55 0.07 -26.40
CA GLU A 171 -24.49 -0.19 -27.50
C GLU A 171 -24.97 1.11 -28.15
N GLU A 172 -25.24 1.06 -29.45
CA GLU A 172 -25.80 2.19 -30.18
C GLU A 172 -27.26 2.43 -29.77
N CYS A 173 -27.58 3.68 -29.44
CA CYS A 173 -28.94 4.14 -29.20
C CYS A 173 -29.06 5.61 -29.65
N GLU A 174 -30.17 6.31 -29.35
CA GLU A 174 -30.30 7.75 -29.67
C GLU A 174 -29.22 8.64 -29.00
N ALA A 175 -28.47 8.08 -28.05
CA ALA A 175 -27.29 8.68 -27.39
C ALA A 175 -26.21 7.60 -27.12
N ILE A 176 -25.36 7.82 -26.11
CA ILE A 176 -24.42 6.81 -25.59
C ILE A 176 -25.19 5.92 -24.59
N CYS A 177 -25.35 4.64 -24.90
CA CYS A 177 -25.98 3.66 -24.01
C CYS A 177 -25.00 2.59 -23.54
N PHE A 178 -25.03 2.28 -22.25
CA PHE A 178 -24.31 1.15 -21.67
C PHE A 178 -25.31 0.14 -21.15
N LYS A 179 -25.19 -1.09 -21.64
CA LYS A 179 -25.99 -2.23 -21.18
C LYS A 179 -25.16 -3.05 -20.20
N ILE A 180 -25.69 -3.25 -18.99
CA ILE A 180 -25.07 -4.18 -18.04
C ILE A 180 -25.11 -5.58 -18.65
N ILE A 181 -23.94 -6.19 -18.81
CA ILE A 181 -23.78 -7.57 -19.31
C ILE A 181 -23.42 -8.53 -18.19
N ASP A 182 -22.78 -8.03 -17.12
CA ASP A 182 -22.49 -8.80 -15.91
C ASP A 182 -22.32 -7.84 -14.72
N ALA A 183 -22.66 -8.30 -13.52
CA ALA A 183 -22.50 -7.53 -12.29
C ALA A 183 -22.62 -8.43 -11.06
N GLY A 184 -22.04 -7.99 -9.95
CA GLY A 184 -22.16 -8.66 -8.67
C GLY A 184 -21.82 -7.76 -7.49
N ASP A 185 -22.17 -8.21 -6.29
CA ASP A 185 -21.83 -7.51 -5.05
C ASP A 185 -20.30 -7.51 -4.84
N THR A 186 -19.77 -6.41 -4.33
CA THR A 186 -18.40 -6.37 -3.80
C THR A 186 -18.43 -6.45 -2.28
N ASN A 187 -17.43 -7.10 -1.68
CA ASN A 187 -17.23 -7.11 -0.23
C ASN A 187 -16.46 -5.88 0.28
N TYR A 188 -16.54 -4.75 -0.44
CA TYR A 188 -15.83 -3.54 -0.07
C TYR A 188 -16.38 -2.96 1.24
N PRO A 189 -15.50 -2.52 2.15
CA PRO A 189 -15.95 -1.81 3.33
C PRO A 189 -16.60 -0.50 2.88
N VAL A 190 -17.90 -0.35 3.15
CA VAL A 190 -18.60 0.91 2.90
C VAL A 190 -18.09 1.92 3.91
N THR A 191 -17.24 2.84 3.46
CA THR A 191 -16.78 3.95 4.28
C THR A 191 -17.95 4.91 4.48
N LYS A 192 -18.33 5.15 5.75
CA LYS A 192 -19.12 6.34 6.10
C LYS A 192 -18.30 7.54 5.64
N ILE A 193 -18.92 8.45 4.89
CA ILE A 193 -18.27 9.61 4.31
C ILE A 193 -17.46 10.32 5.41
N PHE A 194 -16.16 10.47 5.17
CA PHE A 194 -15.20 11.22 5.98
C PHE A 194 -15.63 12.69 6.04
N SER A 195 -16.60 13.01 6.90
CA SER A 195 -17.03 14.38 7.20
C SER A 195 -16.44 14.90 8.53
N GLU A 196 -15.54 14.15 9.15
CA GLU A 196 -15.01 14.45 10.51
C GLU A 196 -13.50 14.74 10.55
N PHE A 197 -12.86 15.02 9.41
CA PHE A 197 -11.41 15.36 9.36
C PHE A 197 -11.10 16.82 8.99
N PHE A 198 -12.02 17.74 9.26
CA PHE A 198 -11.76 19.18 9.26
C PHE A 198 -12.35 19.86 10.49
#